data_AF-A0A1Q4FYL7-F1
#
_entry.id   AF-A0A1Q4FYL7-F1
#
_cell.length_a   1.000
_cell.length_b   1.000
_cell.length_c   1.000
_cell.angle_alpha   90.00
_cell.angle_beta   90.00
_cell.angle_gamma   90.00
#
_symmetry.space_group_name_H-M   'P 1'
#
loop_
_entity.id
_entity.type
_entity.pdbx_description
1 polymer ?
#
loop_
_entity_poly.entity_id
_entity_poly.type
_entity_poly.pdbx_seq_one_letter_code
_entity_poly.pdbx_strand_id
1 'polypeptide(L)'
;MVIAGNGLLQIGDGTTINEGCRISAFHDVRIGAGCLFAPGVSVLDIDHRFDARDVPIKDQGYRTAPVVIGDEVWLGANAVVVRGVRIGRGAIVGANSVVTRDVPDYAIVGGVPARLLRMRPE
;
A
#
# COMPACT_ATOMS: atom_id res chain seq x y z
N MET A 1 9.20 -8.20 -6.05
CA MET A 1 10.08 -8.62 -4.92
C MET A 1 9.23 -8.60 -3.66
N VAL A 2 9.10 -9.74 -3.00
CA VAL A 2 8.46 -9.83 -1.68
C VAL A 2 9.58 -9.83 -0.65
N ILE A 3 9.60 -8.84 0.25
CA ILE A 3 10.52 -8.83 1.39
C ILE A 3 9.68 -9.22 2.60
N ALA A 4 9.75 -10.50 2.97
CA ALA A 4 9.14 -10.98 4.18
C ALA A 4 10.16 -10.81 5.32
N GLY A 5 9.80 -10.00 6.31
CA GLY A 5 10.38 -10.13 7.65
C GLY A 5 9.71 -11.30 8.37
N ASN A 6 9.33 -11.11 9.63
CA ASN A 6 8.48 -12.06 10.36
C ASN A 6 6.97 -11.82 10.11
N GLY A 7 6.60 -10.94 9.17
CA GLY A 7 5.23 -10.53 8.92
C GLY A 7 4.47 -11.46 7.98
N LEU A 8 3.14 -11.46 8.08
CA LEU A 8 2.28 -12.27 7.22
C LEU A 8 1.86 -11.48 5.98
N LEU A 9 1.99 -12.10 4.81
CA LEU A 9 1.37 -11.66 3.57
C LEU A 9 0.13 -12.52 3.30
N GLN A 10 -1.06 -11.91 3.30
CA GLN A 10 -2.32 -12.55 2.93
C GLN A 10 -2.87 -11.89 1.67
N ILE A 11 -3.28 -12.72 0.70
CA ILE A 11 -3.87 -12.26 -0.57
C ILE A 11 -5.16 -13.06 -0.78
N GLY A 12 -6.27 -12.35 -0.93
CA GLY A 12 -7.57 -12.97 -1.20
C GLY A 12 -7.72 -13.46 -2.64
N ASP A 13 -8.68 -14.36 -2.83
CA ASP A 13 -8.95 -15.03 -4.10
C ASP A 13 -9.26 -14.05 -5.25
N GLY A 14 -8.83 -14.40 -6.46
CA GLY A 14 -9.08 -13.59 -7.66
C GLY A 14 -8.29 -12.28 -7.76
N THR A 15 -7.42 -11.99 -6.80
CA THR A 15 -6.52 -10.83 -6.89
C THR A 15 -5.44 -11.05 -7.95
N THR A 16 -5.23 -10.04 -8.80
CA THR A 16 -4.22 -10.04 -9.86
C THR A 16 -3.12 -9.03 -9.56
N ILE A 17 -1.86 -9.48 -9.69
CA ILE A 17 -0.67 -8.67 -9.44
C ILE A 17 0.22 -8.69 -10.68
N ASN A 18 0.31 -7.54 -11.36
CA ASN A 18 1.11 -7.41 -12.58
C ASN A 18 2.61 -7.28 -12.30
N GLU A 19 3.39 -7.24 -13.38
CA GLU A 19 4.84 -7.20 -13.35
C GLU A 19 5.41 -6.01 -12.57
N GLY A 20 6.57 -6.22 -11.97
CA GLY A 20 7.30 -5.16 -11.25
C GLY A 20 6.71 -4.74 -9.91
N CYS A 21 5.59 -5.35 -9.46
CA CYS A 21 5.05 -5.06 -8.14
C CYS A 21 6.01 -5.45 -7.00
N ARG A 22 6.00 -4.65 -5.93
CA ARG A 22 6.83 -4.85 -4.73
C ARG A 22 5.94 -4.81 -3.50
N ILE A 23 6.02 -5.84 -2.67
CA ILE A 23 5.25 -5.93 -1.44
C ILE A 23 6.23 -6.23 -0.31
N SER A 24 6.39 -5.30 0.62
CA SER A 24 7.12 -5.54 1.87
C SER A 24 6.13 -5.94 2.94
N ALA A 25 6.31 -7.13 3.50
CA ALA A 25 5.54 -7.67 4.62
C ALA A 25 6.50 -7.89 5.80
N PHE A 26 7.02 -6.80 6.36
CA PHE A 26 7.89 -6.85 7.53
C PHE A 26 7.10 -6.97 8.83
N HIS A 27 5.91 -6.36 8.89
CA HIS A 27 4.93 -6.48 9.95
C HIS A 27 3.73 -7.33 9.53
N ASP A 28 2.89 -6.89 8.60
CA ASP A 28 1.68 -7.58 8.12
C ASP A 28 1.10 -6.81 6.92
N VAL A 29 0.84 -7.52 5.81
CA VAL A 29 0.11 -6.97 4.66
C VAL A 29 -1.06 -7.88 4.34
N ARG A 30 -2.26 -7.32 4.38
CA ARG A 30 -3.51 -8.01 4.02
C ARG A 30 -4.11 -7.38 2.78
N ILE A 31 -4.30 -8.18 1.73
CA ILE A 31 -4.92 -7.80 0.48
C ILE A 31 -6.19 -8.62 0.33
N GLY A 32 -7.33 -7.96 0.13
CA GLY A 32 -8.64 -8.57 -0.07
C GLY A 32 -8.75 -9.39 -1.36
N ALA A 33 -9.97 -9.85 -1.64
CA ALA A 33 -10.30 -10.60 -2.85
C ALA A 33 -10.57 -9.68 -4.04
N GLY A 34 -10.33 -10.16 -5.26
CA GLY A 34 -10.67 -9.46 -6.50
C GLY A 34 -9.93 -8.13 -6.73
N CYS A 35 -8.79 -7.90 -6.08
CA CYS A 35 -8.02 -6.68 -6.26
C CYS A 35 -7.23 -6.69 -7.57
N LEU A 36 -7.00 -5.51 -8.13
CA LEU A 36 -6.22 -5.31 -9.35
C LEU A 36 -5.00 -4.42 -9.06
N PHE A 37 -3.81 -4.98 -9.19
CA PHE A 37 -2.55 -4.25 -9.07
C PHE A 37 -1.97 -4.09 -10.47
N ALA A 38 -1.99 -2.86 -10.97
CA ALA A 38 -1.33 -2.52 -12.23
C ALA A 38 0.21 -2.63 -12.08
N PRO A 39 0.97 -2.58 -13.20
CA PRO A 39 2.41 -2.76 -13.15
C PRO A 39 3.12 -1.76 -12.21
N GLY A 40 4.15 -2.23 -11.51
CA GLY A 40 5.03 -1.40 -10.68
C GLY A 40 4.45 -0.90 -9.35
N VAL A 41 3.26 -1.34 -8.94
CA VAL A 41 2.67 -0.98 -7.63
C VAL A 41 3.59 -1.40 -6.48
N SER A 42 3.77 -0.51 -5.50
CA SER A 42 4.57 -0.77 -4.32
C SER A 42 3.75 -0.64 -3.04
N VAL A 43 3.72 -1.69 -2.23
CA VAL A 43 3.07 -1.72 -0.91
C VAL A 43 4.15 -1.94 0.15
N LEU A 44 4.31 -0.97 1.06
CA LEU A 44 5.42 -0.93 1.99
C LEU A 44 4.90 -0.78 3.42
N ASP A 45 4.99 -1.82 4.25
CA ASP A 45 4.60 -1.78 5.67
C ASP A 45 5.74 -1.36 6.62
N ILE A 46 6.87 -0.93 6.05
CA ILE A 46 8.12 -0.59 6.73
C ILE A 46 8.69 0.73 6.22
N ASP A 47 9.39 1.44 7.11
CA ASP A 47 10.18 2.65 6.84
C ASP A 47 11.40 2.69 7.78
N HIS A 48 12.39 3.51 7.47
CA HIS A 48 13.52 3.75 8.38
C HIS A 48 13.11 4.65 9.55
N ARG A 49 13.70 4.42 10.72
CA ARG A 49 13.71 5.42 11.80
C ARG A 49 14.66 6.55 11.43
N PHE A 50 14.31 7.77 11.82
CA PHE A 50 15.10 8.98 11.55
C PHE A 50 15.05 9.98 12.72
N ASP A 51 14.67 9.51 13.90
CA ASP A 51 14.40 10.35 15.08
C ASP A 51 15.67 10.75 15.84
N ALA A 52 16.77 10.01 15.68
CA ALA A 52 18.06 10.28 16.33
C ALA A 52 19.03 10.90 15.33
N ARG A 53 19.37 12.19 15.48
CA ARG A 53 20.21 12.91 14.50
C ARG A 53 21.69 12.53 14.55
N ASP A 54 22.15 11.99 15.67
CA ASP A 54 23.52 11.57 15.97
C ASP A 54 23.82 10.13 15.55
N VAL A 55 22.79 9.36 15.18
CA VAL A 55 22.92 7.98 14.69
C VAL A 55 22.62 7.97 13.17
N PRO A 56 23.45 7.37 12.31
CA PRO A 56 23.13 7.26 10.88
C PRO A 56 21.80 6.53 10.65
N ILE A 57 20.96 7.00 9.71
CA ILE A 57 19.61 6.44 9.43
C ILE A 57 19.62 4.91 9.28
N LYS A 58 20.63 4.35 8.62
CA LYS A 58 20.77 2.91 8.41
C LYS A 58 20.91 2.10 9.72
N ASP A 59 21.40 2.74 10.79
CA ASP A 59 21.69 2.11 12.08
C ASP A 59 20.59 2.40 13.13
N GLN A 60 19.57 3.19 12.78
CA GLN A 60 18.47 3.55 13.70
C GLN A 60 17.35 2.49 13.78
N GLY A 61 17.38 1.48 12.90
CA GLY A 61 16.31 0.48 12.78
C GLY A 61 15.09 0.98 12.02
N TYR A 62 13.95 0.34 12.24
CA TYR A 62 12.76 0.47 11.38
C TYR A 62 11.50 0.88 12.15
N ARG A 63 10.59 1.59 11.47
CA ARG A 63 9.20 1.82 11.86
C ARG A 63 8.32 0.96 10.98
N THR A 64 7.46 0.16 11.57
CA THR A 64 6.55 -0.71 10.85
C THR A 64 5.11 -0.48 11.30
N ALA A 65 4.18 -0.65 10.38
CA ALA A 65 2.75 -0.62 10.66
C ALA A 65 2.02 -1.37 9.56
N PRO A 66 1.01 -2.19 9.88
CA PRO A 66 0.35 -3.06 8.92
C PRO A 66 -0.30 -2.26 7.79
N VAL A 67 -0.37 -2.85 6.60
CA VAL A 67 -1.14 -2.31 5.48
C VAL A 67 -2.33 -3.23 5.21
N VAL A 68 -3.52 -2.63 5.08
CA VAL A 68 -4.77 -3.36 4.81
C VAL A 68 -5.39 -2.80 3.54
N ILE A 69 -5.58 -3.66 2.55
CA ILE A 69 -6.26 -3.35 1.29
C ILE A 69 -7.53 -4.20 1.26
N GLY A 70 -8.70 -3.55 1.23
CA GLY A 70 -10.00 -4.22 1.16
C GLY A 70 -10.24 -4.92 -0.17
N ASP A 71 -11.40 -5.57 -0.29
CA ASP A 71 -11.79 -6.30 -1.50
C ASP A 71 -12.02 -5.34 -2.69
N GLU A 72 -11.83 -5.84 -3.92
CA GLU A 72 -12.16 -5.15 -5.19
C GLU A 72 -11.45 -3.80 -5.38
N VAL A 73 -10.29 -3.61 -4.76
CA VAL A 73 -9.48 -2.39 -4.91
C VAL A 73 -8.69 -2.42 -6.22
N TRP A 74 -8.65 -1.28 -6.91
CA TRP A 74 -7.76 -1.08 -8.05
C TRP A 74 -6.63 -0.09 -7.73
N LEU A 75 -5.39 -0.57 -7.81
CA LEU A 75 -4.18 0.23 -7.71
C LEU A 75 -3.60 0.48 -9.10
N GLY A 76 -3.62 1.74 -9.54
CA GLY A 76 -3.06 2.18 -10.81
C GLY A 76 -1.54 2.04 -10.88
N ALA A 77 -0.99 2.10 -12.10
CA ALA A 77 0.41 1.80 -12.35
C ALA A 77 1.35 2.68 -11.49
N ASN A 78 2.39 2.07 -10.93
CA ASN A 78 3.36 2.73 -10.04
C ASN A 78 2.75 3.42 -8.80
N ALA A 79 1.52 3.09 -8.39
CA ALA A 79 1.00 3.59 -7.12
C ALA A 79 1.83 3.05 -5.94
N VAL A 80 2.03 3.90 -4.93
CA VAL A 80 2.75 3.57 -3.70
C VAL A 80 1.80 3.67 -2.52
N VAL A 81 1.73 2.62 -1.71
CA VAL A 81 0.99 2.57 -0.44
C VAL A 81 2.00 2.43 0.69
N VAL A 82 2.02 3.40 1.61
CA VAL A 82 2.97 3.42 2.73
C VAL A 82 2.38 2.75 3.97
N ARG A 83 3.26 2.49 4.94
CA ARG A 83 2.95 1.75 6.17
C ARG A 83 1.78 2.36 6.93
N GLY A 84 0.98 1.51 7.56
CA GLY A 84 -0.14 1.92 8.42
C GLY A 84 -1.39 2.37 7.67
N VAL A 85 -1.39 2.35 6.33
CA VAL A 85 -2.56 2.75 5.52
C VAL A 85 -3.58 1.60 5.44
N ARG A 86 -4.86 1.95 5.60
CA ARG A 86 -6.00 1.13 5.21
C ARG A 86 -6.68 1.69 3.96
N ILE A 87 -6.84 0.87 2.93
CA ILE A 87 -7.62 1.17 1.72
C ILE A 87 -8.94 0.41 1.77
N GLY A 88 -10.05 1.14 1.72
CA GLY A 88 -11.40 0.62 1.76
C GLY A 88 -11.78 -0.21 0.54
N ARG A 89 -12.83 -1.03 0.67
CA ARG A 89 -13.32 -1.90 -0.41
C ARG A 89 -13.70 -1.08 -1.64
N GLY A 90 -13.46 -1.62 -2.82
CA GLY A 90 -13.83 -0.96 -4.07
C GLY A 90 -13.10 0.37 -4.33
N ALA A 91 -12.12 0.77 -3.53
CA ALA A 91 -11.41 2.03 -3.78
C ALA A 91 -10.54 1.95 -5.05
N ILE A 92 -10.30 3.12 -5.67
CA ILE A 92 -9.44 3.27 -6.84
C ILE A 92 -8.32 4.25 -6.50
N VAL A 93 -7.07 3.83 -6.72
CA VAL A 93 -5.88 4.66 -6.59
C VAL A 93 -5.34 4.96 -7.98
N GLY A 94 -5.29 6.24 -8.36
CA GLY A 94 -4.76 6.66 -9.65
C GLY A 94 -3.27 6.30 -9.83
N ALA A 95 -2.83 6.16 -11.08
CA ALA A 95 -1.43 5.89 -11.41
C ALA A 95 -0.47 6.95 -10.82
N ASN A 96 0.74 6.52 -10.44
CA ASN A 96 1.79 7.32 -9.80
C ASN A 96 1.37 8.02 -8.50
N SER A 97 0.29 7.58 -7.84
CA SER A 97 -0.16 8.19 -6.59
C SER A 97 0.60 7.65 -5.37
N VAL A 98 0.81 8.49 -4.36
CA VAL A 98 1.43 8.08 -3.08
C VAL A 98 0.39 8.18 -1.97
N VAL A 99 -0.16 7.04 -1.58
CA VAL A 99 -1.19 6.92 -0.54
C VAL A 99 -0.51 6.97 0.82
N THR A 100 -0.75 8.06 1.56
CA THR A 100 -0.12 8.37 2.86
C THR A 100 -1.11 8.39 4.03
N ARG A 101 -2.39 8.17 3.76
CA ARG A 101 -3.51 8.19 4.70
C ARG A 101 -4.55 7.17 4.25
N ASP A 102 -5.40 6.77 5.18
CA ASP A 102 -6.51 5.85 4.89
C ASP A 102 -7.40 6.36 3.75
N VAL A 103 -7.89 5.42 2.95
CA VAL A 103 -8.77 5.66 1.81
C VAL A 103 -10.12 5.05 2.13
N PRO A 104 -11.23 5.83 2.12
CA PRO A 104 -12.56 5.29 2.37
C PRO A 104 -12.99 4.24 1.33
N ASP A 105 -13.98 3.43 1.70
CA ASP A 105 -14.65 2.52 0.76
C ASP A 105 -15.16 3.29 -0.46
N TYR A 106 -14.99 2.72 -1.64
CA TYR A 106 -15.44 3.25 -2.94
C TYR A 106 -14.82 4.61 -3.34
N ALA A 107 -13.85 5.14 -2.58
CA ALA A 107 -13.19 6.39 -2.93
C ALA A 107 -12.27 6.24 -4.14
N ILE A 108 -12.24 7.27 -4.98
CA ILE A 108 -11.24 7.45 -6.05
C ILE A 108 -10.25 8.50 -5.57
N VAL A 109 -9.00 8.09 -5.34
CA VAL A 109 -7.92 8.97 -4.88
C VAL A 109 -6.81 9.10 -5.92
N GLY A 110 -6.08 10.21 -5.91
CA GLY A 110 -4.93 10.39 -6.78
C GLY A 110 -3.96 11.48 -6.32
N GLY A 111 -2.73 11.43 -6.83
CA GLY A 111 -1.71 12.47 -6.62
C GLY A 111 -0.63 12.11 -5.60
N VAL A 112 0.29 13.06 -5.37
CA VAL A 112 1.42 12.92 -4.44
C VAL A 112 1.48 14.14 -3.52
N PRO A 113 1.08 14.00 -2.24
CA PRO A 113 0.38 12.85 -1.65
C PRO A 113 -1.05 12.69 -2.21
N ALA A 114 -1.56 11.45 -2.21
CA ALA A 114 -2.88 11.13 -2.73
C ALA A 114 -3.98 11.88 -1.97
N ARG A 115 -4.99 12.35 -2.71
CA ARG A 115 -6.17 13.05 -2.21
C ARG A 115 -7.43 12.45 -2.81
N LEU A 116 -8.53 12.52 -2.07
CA LEU A 116 -9.86 12.19 -2.59
C LEU A 116 -10.17 13.08 -3.79
N LEU A 117 -10.49 12.46 -4.93
CA LEU A 117 -10.94 13.14 -6.14
C LEU A 117 -12.46 13.12 -6.22
N ARG A 118 -13.06 11.95 -5.99
CA ARG A 118 -14.52 11.72 -5.94
C ARG A 118 -14.80 10.33 -5.39
N MET A 119 -16.07 10.02 -5.14
CA MET A 119 -16.53 8.66 -4.88
C MET A 119 -16.84 7.93 -6.21
N ARG A 120 -16.72 6.60 -6.24
CA ARG A 120 -17.27 5.79 -7.32
C ARG A 120 -18.79 5.97 -7.38
N PRO A 121 -19.39 5.99 -8.59
CA PRO A 121 -20.84 5.93 -8.72
C PRO A 121 -21.41 4.63 -8.13
N GLU A 122 -22.67 4.70 -7.68
CA GLU A 122 -23.51 3.53 -7.38
C GLU A 122 -23.93 2.81 -8.66
#